data_AF-G0V4P9-F1
#
_entry.id   AF-G0V4P9-F1
#
_cell.length_a   1.000
_cell.length_b   1.000
_cell.length_c   1.000
_cell.angle_alpha   90.00
_cell.angle_beta   90.00
_cell.angle_gamma   90.00
#
_symmetry.space_group_name_H-M   'P 1'
#
loop_
_entity.id
_entity.type
_entity.pdbx_description
1 polymer ?
#
loop_
_entity_poly.entity_id
_entity_poly.type
_entity_poly.pdbx_seq_one_letter_code
_entity_poly.pdbx_strand_id
1 'polypeptide(L)'
;MIDREKIIEFLENEGLSEIDVIDYKDEDVLVLNFFYTFDEAELEAAKQFANDNYEEDNEDVWYEEYFLPYLTDMAADNIRDIVDDLGEKFGVEGEFVLYEMDRDYHSECECILALAEKGKDFDIEDILDELE
;
A
#
# COMPACT_ATOMS: atom_id res chain seq x y z
N MET A 1 -7.52 -21.96 -6.15
CA MET A 1 -6.74 -21.20 -7.15
C MET A 1 -7.34 -19.80 -7.20
N ILE A 2 -6.50 -18.82 -6.92
CA ILE A 2 -6.88 -17.41 -6.80
C ILE A 2 -7.35 -16.88 -8.16
N ASP A 3 -8.50 -16.20 -8.18
CA ASP A 3 -9.08 -15.62 -9.40
C ASP A 3 -8.47 -14.23 -9.64
N ARG A 4 -7.25 -14.22 -10.21
CA ARG A 4 -6.42 -13.02 -10.43
C ARG A 4 -7.18 -11.90 -11.13
N GLU A 5 -7.91 -12.20 -12.20
CA GLU A 5 -8.60 -11.16 -13.00
C GLU A 5 -9.63 -10.41 -12.15
N LYS A 6 -10.41 -11.13 -11.33
CA LYS A 6 -11.41 -10.49 -10.46
C LYS A 6 -10.81 -9.70 -9.31
N ILE A 7 -9.64 -10.11 -8.82
CA ILE A 7 -8.91 -9.38 -7.77
C ILE A 7 -8.38 -8.07 -8.33
N ILE A 8 -7.76 -8.09 -9.51
CA ILE A 8 -7.28 -6.87 -10.18
C ILE A 8 -8.46 -5.93 -10.45
N GLU A 9 -9.55 -6.42 -11.03
CA GLU A 9 -10.76 -5.61 -11.24
C GLU A 9 -11.29 -5.02 -9.91
N PHE A 10 -11.22 -5.77 -8.81
CA PHE A 10 -11.64 -5.25 -7.52
C PHE A 10 -10.73 -4.10 -7.05
N LEU A 11 -9.42 -4.29 -7.10
CA LEU A 11 -8.45 -3.28 -6.68
C LEU A 11 -8.54 -1.99 -7.52
N GLU A 12 -8.76 -2.10 -8.83
CA GLU A 12 -9.04 -0.94 -9.70
C GLU A 12 -10.32 -0.19 -9.28
N ASN A 13 -11.36 -0.92 -8.86
CA ASN A 13 -12.62 -0.31 -8.39
C ASN A 13 -12.46 0.38 -7.03
N GLU A 14 -11.55 -0.09 -6.19
CA GLU A 14 -11.17 0.57 -4.93
C GLU A 14 -10.23 1.78 -5.14
N GLY A 15 -9.87 2.08 -6.39
CA GLY A 15 -9.10 3.27 -6.76
C GLY A 15 -7.59 3.08 -6.82
N LEU A 16 -7.10 1.83 -6.71
CA LEU A 16 -5.69 1.52 -6.92
C LEU A 16 -5.34 1.57 -8.41
N SER A 17 -4.15 2.07 -8.71
CA SER A 17 -3.69 2.32 -10.08
C SER A 17 -2.40 1.56 -10.39
N GLU A 18 -2.06 1.48 -11.69
CA GLU A 18 -0.83 0.84 -12.19
C GLU A 18 -0.58 -0.57 -11.60
N ILE A 19 -1.63 -1.39 -11.57
CA ILE A 19 -1.58 -2.73 -10.99
C ILE A 19 -0.80 -3.67 -11.91
N ASP A 20 0.43 -4.00 -11.49
CA ASP A 20 1.30 -4.96 -12.13
C ASP A 20 1.35 -6.27 -11.35
N VAL A 21 1.50 -7.38 -12.07
CA VAL A 21 1.63 -8.71 -11.44
C VAL A 21 3.06 -9.17 -11.57
N ILE A 22 3.64 -9.52 -10.43
CA ILE A 22 5.01 -9.97 -10.32
C ILE A 22 5.01 -11.50 -10.39
N ASP A 23 5.79 -12.04 -11.34
CA ASP A 23 5.98 -13.48 -11.44
C ASP A 23 6.78 -13.96 -10.23
N TYR A 24 6.17 -14.82 -9.40
CA TYR A 24 6.80 -15.41 -8.22
C TYR A 24 6.85 -16.93 -8.33
N LYS A 25 7.88 -17.55 -7.72
CA LYS A 25 8.17 -18.98 -7.85
C LYS A 25 7.07 -19.89 -7.30
N ASP A 26 6.27 -19.41 -6.35
CA ASP A 26 5.18 -20.15 -5.73
C ASP A 26 3.85 -19.77 -6.41
N GLU A 27 3.30 -20.71 -7.19
CA GLU A 27 2.10 -20.49 -7.99
C GLU A 27 0.81 -20.30 -7.16
N ASP A 28 0.79 -20.66 -5.86
CA ASP A 28 -0.37 -20.33 -5.01
C ASP A 28 -0.25 -18.99 -4.26
N VAL A 29 0.80 -18.20 -4.55
CA VAL A 29 0.94 -16.82 -4.05
C VAL A 29 0.83 -15.86 -5.24
N LEU A 30 -0.10 -14.92 -5.15
CA LEU A 30 -0.25 -13.83 -6.11
C LEU A 30 0.47 -12.60 -5.56
N VAL A 31 1.49 -12.12 -6.27
CA VAL A 31 2.22 -10.90 -5.91
C VAL A 31 1.84 -9.77 -6.87
N LEU A 32 1.44 -8.63 -6.32
CA LEU A 32 0.99 -7.46 -7.04
C LEU A 32 1.83 -6.25 -6.63
N ASN A 33 2.19 -5.40 -7.59
CA ASN A 33 2.64 -4.04 -7.35
C ASN A 33 1.53 -3.08 -7.79
N PHE A 34 1.28 -2.01 -7.04
CA PHE A 34 0.32 -0.98 -7.42
C PHE A 34 0.60 0.34 -6.70
N PHE A 35 -0.10 1.38 -7.14
CA PHE A 35 -0.03 2.71 -6.55
C PHE A 35 -1.37 3.08 -5.91
N TYR A 36 -1.27 3.66 -4.72
CA TYR A 36 -2.36 4.34 -4.04
C TYR A 36 -2.18 5.85 -4.18
N THR A 37 -3.10 6.53 -4.88
CA THR A 37 -3.06 7.98 -5.09
C THR A 37 -3.90 8.68 -4.04
N PHE A 38 -3.28 9.56 -3.25
CA PHE A 38 -3.99 10.36 -2.25
C PHE A 38 -4.87 11.40 -2.94
N ASP A 39 -6.10 11.55 -2.43
CA ASP A 39 -6.97 12.64 -2.88
C ASP A 39 -6.58 14.00 -2.26
N GLU A 40 -7.19 15.08 -2.76
CA GLU A 40 -6.89 16.43 -2.28
C GLU A 40 -7.24 16.59 -0.79
N ALA A 41 -8.29 15.93 -0.30
CA ALA A 41 -8.71 16.03 1.09
C ALA A 41 -7.72 15.31 2.02
N GLU A 42 -7.19 14.17 1.59
CA GLU A 42 -6.16 13.40 2.31
C GLU A 42 -4.85 14.16 2.41
N LEU A 43 -4.38 14.74 1.30
CA LEU A 43 -3.19 15.59 1.28
C LEU A 43 -3.35 16.82 2.16
N GLU A 44 -4.51 17.47 2.14
CA GLU A 44 -4.78 18.63 3.00
C GLU A 44 -4.89 18.24 4.48
N ALA A 45 -5.47 17.08 4.80
CA ALA A 45 -5.53 16.56 6.16
C ALA A 45 -4.13 16.29 6.71
N ALA A 46 -3.26 15.66 5.92
CA ALA A 46 -1.86 15.42 6.26
C ALA A 46 -1.09 16.73 6.48
N LYS A 47 -1.26 17.72 5.58
CA LYS A 47 -0.65 19.05 5.74
C LYS A 47 -1.12 19.74 7.02
N GLN A 48 -2.42 19.68 7.30
CA GLN A 48 -2.99 20.27 8.50
C GLN A 48 -2.42 19.60 9.75
N PHE A 49 -2.37 18.27 9.78
CA PHE A 49 -1.78 17.52 10.87
C PHE A 49 -0.33 17.94 11.11
N ALA A 50 0.49 17.99 10.06
CA ALA A 50 1.87 18.39 10.19
C ALA A 50 2.00 19.84 10.70
N ASN A 51 1.26 20.79 10.10
CA ASN A 51 1.26 22.19 10.52
C ASN A 51 0.80 22.40 11.99
N ASP A 52 -0.15 21.60 12.47
CA ASP A 52 -0.66 21.70 13.84
C ASP A 52 0.32 21.12 14.88
N ASN A 53 1.22 20.21 14.47
CA ASN A 53 2.16 19.50 15.36
C ASN A 53 3.62 19.93 15.20
N TYR A 54 3.91 20.81 14.25
CA TYR A 54 5.23 21.29 13.93
C TYR A 54 5.38 22.76 14.34
N GLU A 55 6.30 23.04 15.26
CA GLU A 55 6.51 24.38 15.84
C GLU A 55 7.81 25.06 15.35
N GLU A 56 8.63 24.39 14.54
CA GLU A 56 9.95 24.86 14.12
C GLU A 56 9.94 25.57 12.75
N ASP A 57 11.10 26.03 12.28
CA ASP A 57 11.30 26.64 10.94
C ASP A 57 12.39 25.86 10.16
N ASN A 58 12.30 24.54 10.21
CA ASN A 58 12.97 23.54 9.38
C ASN A 58 11.98 22.68 8.56
N GLU A 59 11.84 23.03 7.27
CA GLU A 59 10.95 22.34 6.34
C GLU A 59 11.27 20.84 6.17
N ASP A 60 12.54 20.43 6.26
CA ASP A 60 12.90 19.02 6.11
C ASP A 60 12.33 18.18 7.25
N VAL A 61 12.36 18.71 8.48
CA VAL A 61 11.75 18.06 9.65
C VAL A 61 10.22 17.98 9.52
N TRP A 62 9.58 19.03 8.97
CA TRP A 62 8.14 19.00 8.71
C TRP A 62 7.75 17.85 7.77
N TYR A 63 8.53 17.62 6.72
CA TYR A 63 8.30 16.52 5.78
C TYR A 63 8.60 15.16 6.42
N GLU A 64 9.81 14.96 6.93
CA GLU A 64 10.33 13.66 7.37
C GLU A 64 9.68 13.15 8.67
N GLU A 65 9.35 14.03 9.61
CA GLU A 65 8.86 13.62 10.93
C GLU A 65 7.34 13.71 11.11
N TYR A 66 6.64 14.45 10.23
CA TYR A 66 5.21 14.72 10.39
C TYR A 66 4.37 14.41 9.15
N PHE A 67 4.68 15.06 8.02
CA PHE A 67 3.82 14.98 6.83
C PHE A 67 3.90 13.61 6.14
N LEU A 68 5.10 13.15 5.78
CA LEU A 68 5.28 11.88 5.08
C LEU A 68 4.88 10.68 5.97
N PRO A 69 5.26 10.61 7.26
CA PRO A 69 4.79 9.53 8.13
C PRO A 69 3.27 9.44 8.23
N TYR A 70 2.58 10.59 8.32
CA TYR A 70 1.13 10.61 8.38
C TYR A 70 0.48 10.11 7.08
N LEU A 71 1.04 10.48 5.91
CA LEU A 71 0.58 9.92 4.64
C LEU A 71 0.80 8.40 4.57
N THR A 72 1.95 7.92 5.02
CA THR A 72 2.26 6.49 5.04
C THR A 72 1.28 5.73 5.93
N ASP A 73 0.99 6.24 7.13
CA ASP A 73 0.00 5.65 8.04
C ASP A 73 -1.40 5.61 7.40
N MET A 74 -1.80 6.70 6.74
CA MET A 74 -3.09 6.79 6.06
C MET A 74 -3.21 5.79 4.91
N ALA A 75 -2.18 5.69 4.05
CA ALA A 75 -2.15 4.70 2.98
C ALA A 75 -2.19 3.29 3.55
N ALA A 76 -1.44 3.01 4.62
CA ALA A 76 -1.42 1.70 5.26
C ALA A 76 -2.80 1.30 5.80
N ASP A 77 -3.52 2.22 6.43
CA ASP A 77 -4.86 1.97 6.95
C ASP A 77 -5.86 1.73 5.82
N ASN A 78 -5.86 2.57 4.78
CA ASN A 78 -6.76 2.42 3.64
C ASN A 78 -6.49 1.12 2.85
N ILE A 79 -5.22 0.77 2.61
CA ILE A 79 -4.84 -0.47 1.93
C ILE A 79 -5.20 -1.69 2.79
N ARG A 80 -5.04 -1.60 4.12
CA ARG A 80 -5.43 -2.69 5.03
C ARG A 80 -6.93 -2.98 4.94
N ASP A 81 -7.76 -1.94 4.92
CA ASP A 81 -9.21 -2.09 4.74
C ASP A 81 -9.54 -2.78 3.40
N ILE A 82 -8.86 -2.41 2.31
CA ILE A 82 -9.00 -3.06 1.00
C ILE A 82 -8.59 -4.55 1.04
N VAL A 83 -7.50 -4.87 1.74
CA VAL A 83 -7.02 -6.26 1.91
C VAL A 83 -7.98 -7.10 2.75
N ASP A 84 -8.57 -6.52 3.79
CA ASP A 84 -9.60 -7.19 4.59
C ASP A 84 -10.84 -7.51 3.71
N ASP A 85 -11.28 -6.54 2.90
CA ASP A 85 -12.38 -6.73 1.94
C ASP A 85 -12.07 -7.80 0.88
N LEU A 86 -10.84 -7.85 0.38
CA LEU A 86 -10.36 -8.94 -0.47
C LEU A 86 -10.52 -10.30 0.23
N GLY A 87 -10.12 -10.38 1.50
CA GLY A 87 -10.19 -11.59 2.29
C GLY A 87 -11.63 -12.06 2.57
N GLU A 88 -12.57 -11.14 2.75
CA GLU A 88 -13.99 -11.45 2.87
C GLU A 88 -14.60 -11.93 1.55
N LYS A 89 -14.27 -11.26 0.44
CA LYS A 89 -14.89 -11.48 -0.87
C LYS A 89 -14.33 -12.68 -1.63
N PHE A 90 -13.02 -12.92 -1.53
CA PHE A 90 -12.31 -13.92 -2.32
C PHE A 90 -11.74 -15.07 -1.48
N GLY A 91 -11.81 -14.99 -0.14
CA GLY A 91 -11.31 -16.05 0.73
C GLY A 91 -9.79 -16.15 0.76
N VAL A 92 -9.12 -15.02 0.57
CA VAL A 92 -7.65 -14.88 0.63
C VAL A 92 -7.20 -14.25 1.94
N GLU A 93 -5.91 -14.35 2.23
CA GLU A 93 -5.18 -13.56 3.23
C GLU A 93 -4.07 -12.81 2.51
N GLY A 94 -3.72 -11.62 2.99
CA GLY A 94 -2.75 -10.74 2.35
C GLY A 94 -1.79 -10.09 3.33
N GLU A 95 -0.54 -9.96 2.89
CA GLU A 95 0.48 -9.13 3.54
C GLU A 95 0.97 -8.10 2.53
N PHE A 96 1.27 -6.89 2.98
CA PHE A 96 1.70 -5.82 2.10
C PHE A 96 2.84 -5.00 2.73
N VAL A 97 3.64 -4.39 1.86
CA VAL A 97 4.71 -3.45 2.22
C VAL A 97 4.51 -2.18 1.41
N LEU A 98 4.61 -1.05 2.10
CA LEU A 98 4.61 0.27 1.47
C LEU A 98 6.04 0.73 1.23
N TYR A 99 6.27 1.31 0.07
CA TYR A 99 7.52 1.96 -0.24
C TYR A 99 7.54 3.39 0.30
N GLU A 100 8.72 3.82 0.73
CA GLU A 100 8.94 5.14 1.30
C GLU A 100 8.67 6.22 0.24
N MET A 101 7.77 7.15 0.58
CA MET A 101 7.53 8.36 -0.19
C MET A 101 8.62 9.39 0.08
N ASP A 102 8.89 10.24 -0.91
CA ASP A 102 9.83 11.34 -0.75
C ASP A 102 9.16 12.71 -0.98
N ARG A 103 9.89 13.77 -0.66
CA ARG A 103 9.38 15.15 -0.74
C ARG A 103 8.96 15.57 -2.15
N ASP A 104 9.58 15.01 -3.19
CA ASP A 104 9.24 15.30 -4.58
C ASP A 104 8.10 14.37 -5.08
N TYR A 105 7.95 13.18 -4.48
CA TYR A 105 6.99 12.15 -4.84
C TYR A 105 6.22 11.62 -3.61
N HIS A 106 5.23 12.41 -3.16
CA HIS A 106 4.35 12.08 -2.02
C HIS A 106 2.86 12.10 -2.36
N SER A 107 2.49 12.31 -3.63
CA SER A 107 1.09 12.27 -4.06
C SER A 107 0.56 10.85 -4.23
N GLU A 108 1.46 9.88 -4.26
CA GLU A 108 1.17 8.47 -4.49
C GLU A 108 2.10 7.62 -3.62
N CYS A 109 1.59 6.49 -3.15
CA CYS A 109 2.34 5.51 -2.36
C CYS A 109 2.37 4.19 -3.14
N GLU A 110 3.58 3.69 -3.43
CA GLU A 110 3.80 2.40 -4.05
C GLU A 110 3.67 1.29 -3.00
N CYS A 111 3.05 0.17 -3.39
CA CYS A 111 2.75 -0.93 -2.50
C CYS A 111 2.93 -2.27 -3.21
N ILE A 112 3.64 -3.20 -2.55
CA ILE A 112 3.62 -4.61 -2.92
C ILE A 112 2.67 -5.35 -1.99
N LEU A 113 1.77 -6.14 -2.59
CA LEU A 113 0.80 -6.98 -1.91
C LEU A 113 1.02 -8.44 -2.33
N ALA A 114 1.20 -9.32 -1.36
CA ALA A 114 1.19 -10.76 -1.54
C ALA A 114 -0.13 -11.34 -1.03
N LEU A 115 -0.80 -12.16 -1.84
CA LEU A 115 -2.07 -12.80 -1.54
C LEU A 115 -1.95 -14.31 -1.66
N ALA A 116 -2.52 -15.03 -0.69
CA ALA A 116 -2.63 -16.48 -0.71
C ALA A 116 -4.02 -16.94 -0.26
N GLU A 117 -4.39 -18.20 -0.54
CA GLU A 117 -5.58 -18.78 0.09
C GLU A 117 -5.43 -18.85 1.61
N LYS A 118 -6.53 -18.64 2.34
CA LYS A 118 -6.56 -18.68 3.81
C LYS A 118 -5.85 -19.92 4.37
N GLY A 119 -4.90 -19.70 5.27
CA GLY A 119 -4.13 -20.75 5.93
C GLY A 119 -2.93 -21.29 5.14
N LYS A 120 -2.61 -20.72 3.98
CA LYS A 120 -1.30 -20.90 3.35
C LYS A 120 -0.28 -20.03 4.08
N ASP A 121 0.86 -20.62 4.43
CA ASP A 121 1.98 -19.94 5.08
C ASP A 121 2.83 -19.24 4.00
N PHE A 122 3.01 -17.94 4.13
CA PHE A 122 3.90 -17.11 3.32
C PHE A 122 4.36 -15.91 4.15
N ASP A 123 5.45 -15.28 3.74
CA ASP A 123 6.01 -14.09 4.39
C ASP A 123 6.41 -13.11 3.28
N ILE A 124 5.89 -11.89 3.34
CA ILE A 124 6.21 -10.88 2.33
C ILE A 124 7.69 -10.46 2.35
N GLU A 125 8.37 -10.47 3.50
CA GLU A 125 9.80 -10.14 3.57
C GLU A 125 10.63 -11.17 2.78
N ASP A 126 10.35 -12.46 2.96
CA ASP A 126 10.98 -13.55 2.19
C ASP A 126 10.71 -13.42 0.68
N ILE A 127 9.49 -13.00 0.30
CA ILE A 127 9.14 -12.78 -1.10
C ILE A 127 9.97 -11.65 -1.69
N LEU A 128 10.06 -10.51 -1.01
CA LEU A 128 10.79 -9.34 -1.47
C LEU A 128 12.29 -9.62 -1.62
N ASP A 129 12.89 -10.33 -0.65
CA ASP A 129 14.30 -10.75 -0.69
C ASP A 129 14.65 -11.60 -1.92
N GLU A 130 13.67 -12.31 -2.49
CA GLU A 130 13.87 -13.16 -3.66
C GLU A 130 13.58 -12.47 -5.00
N LEU A 131 12.96 -11.29 -4.96
CA LEU A 131 12.72 -10.46 -6.14
C LEU A 131 13.95 -9.59 -6.48
N GLU A 132 14.90 -9.42 -5.55
CA GLU A 132 16.19 -8.74 -5.74
C GLU A 132 17.24 -9.59 -6.51
#